data_AF-A0A453CAQ5-F1
#
_entry.id   AF-A0A453CAQ5-F1
#
_cell.length_a   1.000
_cell.length_b   1.000
_cell.length_c   1.000
_cell.angle_alpha   90.00
_cell.angle_beta   90.00
_cell.angle_gamma   90.00
#
_symmetry.space_group_name_H-M   'P 1'
#
loop_
_entity.id
_entity.type
_entity.pdbx_description
1 polymer ?
#
loop_
_entity_poly.entity_id
_entity_poly.type
_entity_poly.pdbx_seq_one_letter_code
_entity_poly.pdbx_strand_id
1 'polypeptide(L)'
;MTAFGDGFIRVCLPSLGADQFDHEDPSESRQQSSFFNWYTFGISFGGFVGLILIVWLENYKGWDIGLGVCAILILLGLLIVAAGFPFYRNQVPQGSPLTRILQVLVVAFRNRKLELPEKLEEATESCTGTRACSVDALAPTNSLKFL
;
A
#
# COMPACT_ATOMS: atom_id res chain seq x y z
N MET A 1 19.15 -12.49 -1.46
CA MET A 1 17.80 -13.04 -1.72
C MET A 1 16.83 -12.72 -0.59
N THR A 2 17.18 -12.92 0.68
CA THR A 2 16.31 -12.69 1.85
C THR A 2 15.70 -11.28 1.94
N ALA A 3 16.45 -10.23 1.57
CA ALA A 3 15.99 -8.85 1.63
C ALA A 3 14.77 -8.55 0.73
N PHE A 4 14.66 -9.20 -0.43
CA PHE A 4 13.50 -9.02 -1.32
C PHE A 4 12.24 -9.67 -0.72
N GLY A 5 12.39 -10.85 -0.13
CA GLY A 5 11.27 -11.57 0.50
C GLY A 5 10.70 -10.82 1.70
N ASP A 6 11.56 -10.34 2.59
CA ASP A 6 11.14 -9.57 3.77
C ASP A 6 10.45 -8.24 3.37
N GLY A 7 10.99 -7.53 2.37
CA GLY A 7 10.37 -6.31 1.85
C GLY A 7 8.97 -6.54 1.27
N PHE A 8 8.78 -7.62 0.51
CA PHE A 8 7.48 -7.97 -0.07
C PHE A 8 6.46 -8.32 1.02
N ILE A 9 6.83 -9.17 1.97
CA ILE A 9 5.94 -9.61 3.06
C ILE A 9 5.44 -8.41 3.87
N ARG A 10 6.31 -7.45 4.21
CA ARG A 10 5.94 -6.27 4.99
C ARG A 10 4.92 -5.37 4.32
N VAL A 11 4.96 -5.27 2.99
CA VAL A 11 4.02 -4.44 2.22
C VAL A 11 2.71 -5.18 1.97
N CYS A 12 2.77 -6.48 1.65
CA CYS A 12 1.61 -7.25 1.23
C CYS A 12 0.73 -7.75 2.38
N LEU A 13 1.29 -8.05 3.56
CA LEU A 13 0.52 -8.53 4.70
C LEU A 13 -0.53 -7.52 5.21
N PRO A 14 -0.17 -6.27 5.54
CA PRO A 14 -1.16 -5.31 6.04
C PRO A 14 -2.18 -4.94 4.96
N SER A 15 -1.79 -4.88 3.68
CA SER A 15 -2.74 -4.65 2.59
C SER A 15 -3.74 -5.79 2.46
N LEU A 16 -3.28 -7.05 2.54
CA LEU A 16 -4.16 -8.22 2.50
C LEU A 16 -5.12 -8.26 3.71
N GLY A 17 -4.63 -7.90 4.89
CA GLY A 17 -5.46 -7.81 6.10
C GLY A 17 -6.48 -6.66 6.05
N ALA A 18 -6.10 -5.51 5.49
CA ALA A 18 -7.01 -4.39 5.27
C ALA A 18 -8.16 -4.77 4.31
N ASP A 19 -7.83 -5.56 3.29
CA ASP A 19 -8.75 -5.99 2.23
C ASP A 19 -9.93 -6.82 2.73
N GLN A 20 -9.84 -7.35 3.96
CA GLN A 20 -10.87 -8.18 4.58
C GLN A 20 -12.03 -7.38 5.18
N PHE A 21 -11.89 -6.07 5.37
CA PHE A 21 -12.90 -5.23 6.02
C PHE A 21 -13.51 -4.26 5.00
N ASP A 22 -14.82 -4.08 5.04
CA ASP A 22 -15.51 -3.04 4.27
C ASP A 22 -15.42 -1.68 4.97
N HIS A 23 -15.13 -0.63 4.20
CA HIS A 23 -15.04 0.74 4.70
C HIS A 23 -16.40 1.43 4.76
N GLU A 24 -17.39 0.95 3.98
CA GLU A 24 -18.73 1.54 3.96
C GLU A 24 -19.55 1.16 5.22
N ASP A 25 -19.19 0.05 5.88
CA ASP A 25 -19.82 -0.40 7.11
C ASP A 25 -19.09 0.14 8.37
N PRO A 26 -19.75 0.97 9.21
CA PRO A 26 -19.11 1.60 10.37
C PRO A 26 -18.68 0.60 11.45
N SER A 27 -19.32 -0.57 11.53
CA SER A 27 -18.92 -1.67 12.43
C SER A 27 -17.63 -2.35 11.96
N GLU A 28 -17.49 -2.60 10.66
CA GLU A 28 -16.30 -3.27 10.10
C GLU A 28 -15.09 -2.32 10.11
N SER A 29 -15.29 -1.03 9.83
CA SER A 29 -14.25 0.01 9.96
C SER A 29 -13.63 0.08 11.37
N ARG A 30 -14.45 -0.07 12.42
CA ARG A 30 -13.96 -0.13 13.81
C ARG A 30 -13.17 -1.42 14.08
N GLN A 31 -13.60 -2.54 13.51
CA GLN A 31 -12.88 -3.81 13.63
C GLN A 31 -11.54 -3.76 12.90
N GLN A 32 -11.47 -3.12 11.72
CA GLN A 32 -10.25 -2.88 10.98
C GLN A 32 -9.23 -2.07 11.79
N SER A 33 -9.66 -0.99 12.43
CA SER A 33 -8.79 -0.19 13.30
C SER A 33 -8.24 -1.01 14.48
N SER A 34 -9.09 -1.87 15.05
CA SER A 34 -8.71 -2.77 16.14
C SER A 34 -7.73 -3.85 15.65
N PHE A 35 -7.93 -4.38 14.44
CA PHE A 35 -7.00 -5.31 13.78
C PHE A 35 -5.61 -4.68 13.62
N PHE A 36 -5.51 -3.45 13.11
CA PHE A 36 -4.22 -2.78 12.95
C PHE A 36 -3.54 -2.47 14.29
N ASN A 37 -4.31 -2.16 15.33
CA ASN A 37 -3.78 -2.00 16.67
C ASN A 37 -3.16 -3.30 17.20
N TRP A 38 -3.90 -4.42 17.09
CA TRP A 38 -3.40 -5.74 17.47
C TRP A 38 -2.22 -6.22 16.62
N TYR A 39 -2.24 -5.95 15.31
CA TYR A 39 -1.15 -6.24 14.38
C TYR A 39 0.14 -5.52 14.80
N THR A 40 0.05 -4.22 15.10
CA THR A 40 1.20 -3.41 15.54
C THR A 40 1.74 -3.87 16.88
N PHE A 41 0.85 -4.20 17.82
CA PHE A 41 1.23 -4.79 19.10
C PHE A 41 1.95 -6.13 18.90
N GLY A 42 1.41 -7.01 18.05
CA GLY A 42 2.00 -8.30 17.74
C GLY A 42 3.40 -8.20 17.12
N ILE A 43 3.62 -7.28 16.18
CA ILE A 43 4.95 -7.03 15.60
C ILE A 43 5.93 -6.56 16.68
N SER A 44 5.51 -5.60 17.50
CA SER A 44 6.38 -5.03 18.55
C SER A 44 6.75 -6.09 19.59
N PHE A 45 5.77 -6.88 20.02
CA PHE A 45 5.97 -7.98 20.97
C PHE A 45 6.82 -9.10 20.37
N GLY A 46 6.55 -9.51 19.13
CA GLY A 46 7.35 -10.51 18.41
C GLY A 46 8.80 -10.06 18.21
N GLY A 47 9.02 -8.79 17.90
CA GLY A 47 10.37 -8.19 17.83
C GLY A 47 11.10 -8.25 19.17
N PHE A 48 10.42 -7.90 20.27
CA PHE A 48 10.99 -8.00 21.62
C PHE A 48 11.36 -9.44 21.99
N VAL A 49 10.43 -10.39 21.75
CA VAL A 49 10.66 -11.82 22.00
C VAL A 49 11.79 -12.36 21.13
N GLY A 50 11.85 -11.97 19.85
CA GLY A 50 12.93 -12.36 18.93
C GLY A 50 14.29 -11.86 19.42
N LEU A 51 14.39 -10.58 19.77
CA LEU A 51 15.62 -9.97 20.27
C LEU A 51 16.13 -10.60 21.58
N ILE A 52 15.24 -11.12 22.42
CA ILE A 52 15.64 -11.75 23.68
C ILE A 52 15.86 -13.25 23.50
N LEU A 53 14.84 -13.98 23.05
CA LEU A 53 14.87 -15.45 23.01
C LEU A 53 15.75 -15.99 21.90
N ILE A 54 15.65 -15.47 20.67
CA ILE A 54 16.43 -15.98 19.53
C ILE A 54 17.90 -15.64 19.71
N VAL A 55 18.21 -14.39 20.08
CA VAL A 55 19.60 -13.96 20.33
C VAL A 55 20.20 -14.75 21.51
N TRP A 56 19.45 -15.00 22.58
CA TRP A 56 19.93 -15.85 23.68
C TRP A 56 20.20 -17.28 23.21
N LEU A 57 19.31 -17.84 22.39
CA LEU A 57 19.43 -19.20 21.86
C LEU A 57 20.65 -19.34 20.94
N GLU A 58 20.87 -18.37 20.05
CA GLU A 58 22.03 -18.30 19.17
C GLU A 58 23.34 -18.21 19.96
N ASN A 59 23.36 -17.41 21.03
CA ASN A 59 24.54 -17.25 21.89
C ASN A 59 24.87 -18.51 22.71
N TYR A 60 23.87 -19.27 23.15
CA TYR A 60 24.08 -20.40 24.08
C TYR A 60 24.13 -21.76 23.38
N LYS A 61 23.34 -21.95 22.33
CA LYS A 61 23.22 -23.23 21.60
C LYS A 61 23.76 -23.17 20.16
N GLY A 62 24.18 -22.00 19.70
CA GLY A 62 24.74 -21.81 18.36
C GLY A 62 23.69 -21.46 17.30
N TRP A 63 24.19 -20.97 16.17
CA TRP A 63 23.39 -20.39 15.09
C TRP A 63 22.47 -21.41 14.38
N ASP A 64 22.90 -22.67 14.28
CA ASP A 64 22.13 -23.71 13.57
C ASP A 64 20.75 -23.95 14.22
N ILE A 65 20.70 -23.93 15.55
CA ILE A 65 19.46 -24.13 16.31
C ILE A 65 18.59 -22.87 16.25
N GLY A 66 19.18 -21.67 16.31
CA GLY A 66 18.46 -20.40 16.13
C GLY A 66 17.75 -20.33 14.77
N LEU A 67 18.48 -20.65 13.70
CA LEU A 67 17.93 -20.68 12.34
C LEU A 67 16.87 -21.78 12.16
N GLY A 68 17.05 -22.95 12.77
CA GLY A 68 16.05 -24.02 12.74
C GLY A 68 14.73 -23.62 13.40
N VAL A 69 14.79 -22.97 14.57
CA VAL A 69 13.60 -22.46 15.26
C VAL A 69 12.91 -21.37 14.43
N CYS A 70 13.67 -20.43 13.86
CA CYS A 70 13.13 -19.41 12.97
C CYS A 70 12.42 -20.02 11.75
N ALA A 71 12.99 -21.04 11.12
CA ALA A 71 12.39 -21.73 9.98
C ALA A 71 11.07 -22.42 10.37
N ILE A 72 11.01 -23.07 11.53
CA ILE A 72 9.79 -23.71 12.05
C ILE A 72 8.70 -22.67 12.32
N LEU A 73 9.04 -21.51 12.90
CA LEU A 73 8.09 -20.44 13.17
C LEU A 73 7.48 -19.88 11.88
N ILE A 74 8.30 -19.67 10.84
CA ILE A 74 7.83 -19.22 9.52
C ILE A 74 6.92 -20.27 8.90
N LEU A 75 7.29 -21.56 8.96
CA LEU A 75 6.48 -22.66 8.43
C LEU A 75 5.14 -22.77 9.13
N LEU A 76 5.11 -22.61 10.47
CA LEU A 76 3.88 -22.60 11.24
C LEU A 76 2.99 -21.42 10.84
N GLY A 77 3.56 -20.23 10.67
CA GLY A 77 2.83 -19.05 10.17
C GLY A 77 2.22 -19.30 8.80
N LEU A 78 2.98 -19.92 7.88
CA LEU A 78 2.48 -20.29 6.55
C LEU A 78 1.31 -21.27 6.63
N LEU A 79 1.37 -22.27 7.49
CA LEU A 79 0.28 -23.23 7.68
C LEU A 79 -0.98 -22.56 8.22
N ILE A 80 -0.85 -21.63 9.17
CA ILE A 80 -1.98 -20.86 9.71
C ILE A 80 -2.63 -20.03 8.61
N VAL A 81 -1.84 -19.33 7.80
CA VAL A 81 -2.36 -18.55 6.66
C VAL A 81 -3.02 -19.45 5.62
N ALA A 82 -2.42 -20.60 5.30
CA ALA A 82 -2.98 -21.57 4.36
C ALA A 82 -4.31 -22.16 4.87
N ALA A 83 -4.41 -22.45 6.18
CA ALA A 83 -5.65 -22.90 6.80
C ALA A 83 -6.72 -21.80 6.87
N GLY A 84 -6.30 -20.53 6.95
CA GLY A 84 -7.18 -19.35 6.91
C GLY A 84 -7.65 -18.98 5.50
N PHE A 85 -7.02 -19.50 4.46
CA PHE A 85 -7.32 -19.20 3.06
C PHE A 85 -8.81 -19.29 2.65
N PRO A 86 -9.59 -20.31 3.05
CA PRO A 86 -11.01 -20.39 2.71
C PRO A 86 -11.89 -19.32 3.40
N PHE A 87 -11.38 -18.62 4.42
CA PHE A 87 -12.08 -17.55 5.11
C PHE A 87 -11.74 -16.15 4.55
N TYR A 88 -10.81 -16.04 3.60
CA TYR A 88 -10.46 -14.76 2.99
C TYR A 88 -11.52 -14.32 1.97
N ARG A 89 -11.97 -13.07 2.11
CA ARG A 89 -12.77 -12.37 1.10
C ARG A 89 -11.83 -11.97 -0.03
N ASN A 90 -12.04 -12.55 -1.22
CA ASN A 90 -11.22 -12.25 -2.39
C ASN A 90 -11.86 -11.08 -3.16
N GLN A 91 -11.27 -9.88 -3.08
CA GLN A 91 -11.72 -8.73 -3.87
C GLN A 91 -11.52 -8.97 -5.37
N VAL A 92 -12.42 -8.44 -6.18
CA VAL A 92 -12.34 -8.50 -7.65
C VAL A 92 -11.22 -7.55 -8.10
N PRO A 93 -10.27 -7.98 -8.96
CA PRO A 93 -9.14 -7.13 -9.34
C PRO A 93 -9.61 -5.87 -10.11
N GLN A 94 -9.55 -4.70 -9.46
CA GLN A 94 -9.82 -3.41 -10.09
C GLN A 94 -8.59 -2.85 -10.82
N GLY A 95 -8.29 -3.38 -12.01
CA GLY A 95 -7.22 -2.84 -12.87
C GLY A 95 -5.81 -2.78 -12.24
N SER A 96 -4.82 -2.24 -12.96
CA SER A 96 -3.45 -2.11 -12.43
C SER A 96 -3.07 -0.62 -12.27
N PRO A 97 -2.92 -0.12 -11.02
CA PRO A 97 -2.45 1.25 -10.77
C PRO A 97 -1.10 1.55 -11.43
N LEU A 98 -0.23 0.53 -11.55
CA LEU A 98 1.07 0.67 -12.22
C LEU A 98 0.91 1.03 -13.70
N THR A 99 -0.07 0.44 -14.39
CA THR A 99 -0.31 0.80 -15.79
C THR A 99 -0.75 2.25 -15.95
N ARG A 100 -1.55 2.78 -15.02
CA ARG A 100 -1.94 4.20 -15.01
C ARG A 100 -0.73 5.12 -14.78
N ILE A 101 0.13 4.80 -13.81
CA ILE A 101 1.35 5.58 -13.53
C ILE A 101 2.29 5.55 -14.74
N LEU A 102 2.47 4.37 -15.35
CA LEU A 102 3.34 4.22 -16.51
C LEU A 102 2.79 4.98 -17.73
N GLN A 103 1.47 4.99 -17.93
CA GLN A 103 0.82 5.80 -18.96
C GLN A 103 1.06 7.29 -18.74
N VAL A 104 0.87 7.80 -17.51
CA VAL A 104 1.12 9.21 -17.20
C VAL A 104 2.60 9.56 -17.43
N LEU A 105 3.52 8.70 -17.01
CA LEU A 105 4.95 8.89 -17.20
C LEU A 105 5.31 8.93 -18.69
N VAL A 106 4.82 7.96 -19.47
CA VAL A 106 5.02 7.91 -20.93
C VAL A 106 4.43 9.13 -21.62
N VAL A 107 3.21 9.55 -21.25
CA VAL A 107 2.55 10.74 -21.81
C VAL A 107 3.32 12.02 -21.44
N ALA A 108 3.80 12.15 -20.22
CA ALA A 108 4.61 13.29 -19.77
C ALA A 108 5.95 13.37 -20.52
N PHE A 109 6.66 12.24 -20.68
CA PHE A 109 7.90 12.19 -21.46
C PHE A 109 7.67 12.49 -22.94
N ARG A 110 6.56 12.01 -23.51
CA ARG A 110 6.19 12.28 -24.91
C ARG A 110 5.83 13.75 -25.14
N ASN A 111 5.12 14.35 -24.19
CA ASN A 111 4.69 15.75 -24.27
C ASN A 111 5.76 16.75 -23.81
N ARG A 112 6.91 16.30 -23.28
CA ARG A 112 8.03 17.15 -22.84
C ARG A 112 8.65 18.00 -23.96
N LYS A 113 8.42 17.65 -25.23
CA LYS A 113 8.90 18.40 -26.40
C LYS A 113 7.87 19.35 -27.00
N LEU A 114 6.66 19.43 -26.42
CA LEU A 114 5.68 20.43 -26.81
C LEU A 114 6.00 21.73 -26.07
N GLU A 115 6.22 22.81 -26.82
CA GLU A 115 6.29 24.15 -26.25
C GLU A 115 4.94 24.46 -25.59
N LEU A 116 5.01 24.92 -24.33
CA LEU A 116 3.85 25.25 -23.53
C LEU A 116 3.09 26.40 -24.25
N PRO A 117 1.81 26.24 -24.60
CA PRO A 117 1.06 27.35 -25.16
C PRO A 117 1.00 28.46 -24.09
N GLU A 118 1.50 29.63 -24.45
CA GLU A 118 1.63 30.90 -23.70
C GLU A 118 0.36 31.36 -22.95
N LYS A 119 -0.79 30.72 -23.22
CA LYS A 119 -2.10 31.05 -22.67
C LYS A 119 -2.32 30.70 -21.19
N LEU A 120 -1.36 30.09 -20.50
CA LEU A 120 -1.46 29.87 -19.06
C LEU A 120 -1.09 31.12 -18.24
N GLU A 121 -0.25 32.02 -18.77
CA GLU A 121 0.14 33.24 -18.05
C GLU A 121 -1.00 34.29 -18.05
N GLU A 122 -1.73 34.43 -19.17
CA GLU A 122 -2.85 35.38 -19.29
C GLU A 122 -4.02 35.06 -18.34
N ALA A 123 -4.18 33.80 -17.90
CA ALA A 123 -5.24 33.40 -16.97
C ALA A 123 -4.89 33.68 -15.50
N THR A 124 -3.59 33.70 -15.14
CA THR A 124 -3.15 33.97 -13.76
C THR A 124 -3.11 35.45 -13.41
N GLU A 125 -2.88 36.35 -14.38
CA GLU A 125 -2.87 37.80 -14.10
C GLU A 125 -4.28 38.39 -13.96
N SER A 126 -5.31 37.80 -14.59
CA SER A 126 -6.68 38.32 -14.50
C SER A 126 -7.37 38.06 -13.15
N CYS A 127 -6.77 37.28 -12.24
CA CYS A 127 -7.36 36.91 -10.96
C CYS A 127 -6.96 37.79 -9.76
N THR A 128 -6.43 39.01 -9.98
CA THR A 128 -6.14 39.96 -8.88
C THR A 128 -7.11 41.15 -8.78
N GLY A 129 -8.18 41.19 -9.59
CA GLY A 129 -9.13 42.31 -9.58
C GLY A 129 -10.60 41.90 -9.64
N THR A 130 -11.30 42.03 -8.51
CA THR A 130 -12.75 42.25 -8.41
C THR A 130 -13.71 41.06 -8.62
N ARG A 131 -14.49 40.82 -7.55
CA ARG A 131 -15.81 40.15 -7.40
C ARG A 131 -16.46 39.50 -8.64
N ALA A 132 -16.85 38.24 -8.44
CA ALA A 132 -17.98 37.51 -9.03
C ALA A 132 -18.09 37.52 -10.58
N CYS A 133 -17.72 36.42 -11.22
CA CYS A 133 -18.25 36.08 -12.54
C CYS A 133 -18.34 34.56 -12.74
N SER A 134 -19.43 34.17 -13.37
CA SER A 134 -20.00 32.84 -13.50
C SER A 134 -19.06 31.79 -14.09
N VAL A 135 -19.10 30.60 -13.50
CA VAL A 135 -18.50 29.38 -14.07
C VAL A 135 -19.41 28.89 -15.17
N ASP A 136 -19.30 29.47 -16.37
CA ASP A 136 -19.92 28.91 -17.57
C ASP A 136 -18.86 28.55 -18.62
N ALA A 137 -18.85 27.25 -18.90
CA ALA A 137 -18.39 26.61 -20.13
C ALA A 137 -16.90 26.75 -20.52
N LEU A 138 -16.02 26.03 -19.80
CA LEU A 138 -14.86 25.43 -20.47
C LEU A 138 -15.25 24.02 -20.95
N ALA A 139 -15.24 23.85 -22.26
CA ALA A 139 -15.65 22.61 -22.93
C ALA A 139 -14.88 21.40 -22.38
N PRO A 140 -15.57 20.28 -22.10
CA PRO A 140 -14.93 19.08 -21.57
C PRO A 140 -14.03 18.47 -22.64
N THR A 141 -12.72 18.56 -22.45
CA THR A 141 -11.76 17.81 -23.25
C THR A 141 -11.87 16.34 -22.87
N ASN A 142 -12.30 15.52 -23.84
CA ASN A 142 -12.49 14.07 -23.71
C ASN A 142 -11.18 13.27 -23.47
N SER A 143 -10.08 13.94 -23.15
CA SER A 143 -8.76 13.34 -23.00
C SER A 143 -8.47 12.80 -21.60
N LEU A 144 -9.40 12.97 -20.65
CA LEU A 144 -9.26 12.51 -19.25
C LEU A 144 -10.13 11.28 -18.92
N LYS A 145 -10.59 10.53 -19.90
CA LYS A 145 -11.47 9.35 -19.71
C LYS A 145 -10.77 8.12 -19.06
N PHE A 146 -9.56 8.28 -18.52
CA PHE A 146 -8.78 7.18 -17.95
C PHE A 146 -8.28 7.42 -16.51
N LEU A 147 -8.69 8.52 -15.87
CA LEU A 147 -8.63 8.65 -14.41
C LEU A 147 -9.85 7.95 -13.78
#